data_AF-V6HUM5-F1
#
_entry.id   AF-V6HUM5-F1
#
_cell.length_a   1.000
_cell.length_b   1.000
_cell.length_c   1.000
_cell.angle_alpha   90.00
_cell.angle_beta   90.00
_cell.angle_gamma   90.00
#
_symmetry.space_group_name_H-M   'P 1'
#
loop_
_entity.id
_entity.type
_entity.pdbx_description
1 polymer ?
#
loop_
_entity_poly.entity_id
_entity_poly.type
_entity_poly.pdbx_seq_one_letter_code
_entity_poly.pdbx_strand_id
1 'polypeptide(L)'
;MEKTDARIELEKEKLEEISKQEAKKEDRQDLEITKEILGLDEKSKQTLFDSLISSISNSQNRDTILYLTFAKAYKILRETGIRFGTIETDTEFSNRVQSLSAQDRQVVFDSVISATFNQNSRDTILHILFWKAEKLLTESSR
;
A
#
# COMPACT_ATOMS: atom_id res chain seq x y z
N MET A 1 39.08 -29.91 23.52
CA MET A 1 38.14 -28.78 23.69
C MET A 1 37.58 -28.25 22.37
N GLU A 2 38.04 -28.70 21.20
CA GLU A 2 37.68 -28.12 19.87
C GLU A 2 36.26 -28.42 19.36
N LYS A 3 35.50 -29.35 19.96
CA LYS A 3 34.17 -29.73 19.45
C LYS A 3 33.04 -28.75 19.82
N THR A 4 33.28 -27.87 20.79
CA THR A 4 32.26 -26.96 21.32
C THR A 4 32.20 -25.67 20.51
N ASP A 5 33.34 -25.16 20.06
CA ASP A 5 33.44 -23.88 19.35
C ASP A 5 32.83 -23.97 17.94
N ALA A 6 33.11 -25.05 17.21
CA ALA A 6 32.52 -25.30 15.89
C ALA A 6 30.98 -25.44 15.92
N ARG A 7 30.42 -25.89 17.05
CA ARG A 7 28.96 -26.03 17.21
C ARG A 7 28.30 -24.67 17.49
N ILE A 8 28.94 -23.81 18.26
CA ILE A 8 28.46 -22.45 18.57
C ILE A 8 28.49 -21.58 17.30
N GLU A 9 29.52 -21.73 16.47
CA GLU A 9 29.65 -20.97 15.22
C GLU A 9 28.59 -21.37 14.19
N LEU A 10 28.31 -22.68 14.06
CA LEU A 10 27.23 -23.19 13.21
C LEU A 10 25.83 -22.76 13.68
N GLU A 11 25.62 -22.65 15.00
CA GLU A 11 24.36 -22.17 15.57
C GLU A 11 24.17 -20.66 15.34
N LYS A 12 25.25 -19.87 15.38
CA LYS A 12 25.21 -18.43 15.05
C LYS A 12 24.91 -18.17 13.58
N GLU A 13 25.54 -18.91 12.66
CA GLU A 13 25.27 -18.78 11.22
C GLU A 13 23.80 -19.13 10.89
N LYS A 14 23.26 -20.18 11.52
CA LYS A 14 21.84 -20.54 11.38
C LYS A 14 20.90 -19.46 11.94
N LEU A 15 21.24 -18.87 13.09
CA LEU A 15 20.46 -17.77 13.67
C LEU A 15 20.49 -16.53 12.78
N GLU A 16 21.64 -16.21 12.17
CA GLU A 16 21.73 -15.11 11.21
C GLU A 16 20.95 -15.39 9.92
N GLU A 17 20.96 -16.62 9.40
CA GLU A 17 20.14 -16.99 8.24
C GLU A 17 18.65 -16.92 8.54
N ILE A 18 18.21 -17.39 9.71
CA ILE A 18 16.81 -17.28 10.15
C ILE A 18 16.42 -15.80 10.28
N SER A 19 17.25 -14.97 10.91
CA SER A 19 17.00 -13.53 11.03
C SER A 19 16.94 -12.82 9.67
N LYS A 20 17.83 -13.18 8.73
CA LYS A 20 17.81 -12.64 7.34
C LYS A 20 16.59 -13.12 6.57
N GLN A 21 16.09 -14.34 6.82
CA GLN A 21 14.88 -14.88 6.19
C GLN A 21 13.60 -14.28 6.80
N GLU A 22 13.59 -13.98 8.11
CA GLU A 22 12.50 -13.29 8.80
C GLU A 22 12.42 -11.82 8.38
N ALA A 23 13.55 -11.11 8.27
CA ALA A 23 13.60 -9.75 7.73
C ALA A 23 13.11 -9.70 6.26
N LYS A 24 13.44 -10.71 5.44
CA LYS A 24 12.91 -10.85 4.07
C LYS A 24 11.44 -11.30 4.01
N LYS A 25 10.91 -11.90 5.08
CA LYS A 25 9.48 -12.25 5.20
C LYS A 25 8.64 -11.06 5.66
N GLU A 26 9.15 -10.24 6.58
CA GLU A 26 8.52 -8.96 6.95
C GLU A 26 8.39 -8.04 5.72
N ASP A 27 9.44 -7.94 4.89
CA ASP A 27 9.40 -7.16 3.65
C ASP A 27 8.44 -7.72 2.59
N ARG A 28 8.00 -8.99 2.75
CA ARG A 28 7.03 -9.66 1.86
C ARG A 28 5.59 -9.56 2.32
N GLN A 29 5.32 -9.09 3.54
CA GLN A 29 3.99 -9.24 4.16
C GLN A 29 2.99 -8.11 3.85
N ASP A 30 3.39 -6.88 3.54
CA ASP A 30 2.47 -5.74 3.69
C ASP A 30 2.20 -4.90 2.43
N LEU A 31 1.88 -5.53 1.29
CA LEU A 31 1.42 -4.80 0.08
C LEU A 31 0.25 -5.52 -0.60
N GLU A 32 -0.73 -5.96 0.18
CA GLU A 32 -1.88 -6.71 -0.32
C GLU A 32 -2.76 -5.84 -1.22
N ILE A 33 -3.05 -4.61 -0.79
CA ILE A 33 -3.95 -3.71 -1.53
C ILE A 33 -3.32 -3.29 -2.84
N THR A 34 -2.02 -2.95 -2.84
CA THR A 34 -1.32 -2.57 -4.07
C THR A 34 -1.40 -3.68 -5.12
N LYS A 35 -1.20 -4.94 -4.71
CA LYS A 35 -1.28 -6.10 -5.62
C LYS A 35 -2.71 -6.30 -6.13
N GLU A 36 -3.70 -6.23 -5.26
CA GLU A 36 -5.12 -6.34 -5.62
C GLU A 36 -5.53 -5.27 -6.65
N ILE A 37 -5.12 -4.02 -6.44
CA ILE A 37 -5.41 -2.90 -7.36
C ILE A 37 -4.71 -3.09 -8.71
N LEU A 38 -3.47 -3.58 -8.73
CA LEU A 38 -2.78 -3.88 -9.99
C LEU A 38 -3.33 -5.12 -10.70
N GLY A 39 -4.03 -5.99 -9.98
CA GLY A 39 -4.75 -7.14 -10.52
C GLY A 39 -6.13 -6.83 -11.11
N LEU A 40 -6.64 -5.60 -10.92
CA LEU A 40 -7.89 -5.15 -11.55
C LEU A 40 -7.82 -5.21 -13.08
N ASP A 41 -8.97 -5.40 -13.71
CA ASP A 41 -9.09 -5.25 -15.16
C ASP A 41 -8.88 -3.79 -15.59
N GLU A 42 -8.56 -3.60 -16.87
CA GLU A 42 -8.26 -2.29 -17.45
C GLU A 42 -9.38 -1.25 -17.24
N LYS A 43 -10.65 -1.66 -17.35
CA LYS A 43 -11.78 -0.75 -17.18
C LYS A 43 -11.94 -0.33 -15.73
N SER A 44 -11.77 -1.25 -14.79
CA SER A 44 -11.80 -0.96 -13.36
C SER A 44 -10.66 -0.04 -12.94
N LYS A 45 -9.43 -0.29 -13.41
CA LYS A 45 -8.28 0.62 -13.19
C LYS A 45 -8.53 2.00 -13.78
N GLN A 46 -9.03 2.08 -15.00
CA GLN A 46 -9.38 3.35 -15.65
C GLN A 46 -10.41 4.13 -14.81
N THR A 47 -11.45 3.45 -14.34
CA THR A 47 -12.52 4.06 -13.52
C THR A 47 -12.01 4.61 -12.19
N LEU A 48 -11.04 3.92 -11.57
CA LEU A 48 -10.40 4.38 -10.34
C LEU A 48 -9.50 5.59 -10.62
N PHE A 49 -8.68 5.51 -11.66
CA PHE A 49 -7.78 6.58 -12.07
C PHE A 49 -8.50 7.86 -12.46
N ASP A 50 -9.53 7.77 -13.31
CA ASP A 50 -10.31 8.94 -13.72
C ASP A 50 -10.97 9.62 -12.53
N SER A 51 -11.38 8.84 -11.51
CA SER A 51 -11.89 9.36 -10.25
C SER A 51 -10.85 10.17 -9.50
N LEU A 52 -9.64 9.62 -9.36
CA LEU A 52 -8.52 10.27 -8.68
C LEU A 52 -8.16 11.58 -9.38
N ILE A 53 -7.97 11.54 -10.71
CA ILE A 53 -7.61 12.72 -11.50
C ILE A 53 -8.73 13.77 -11.42
N SER A 54 -9.99 13.37 -11.55
CA SER A 54 -11.12 14.28 -11.41
C SER A 54 -11.15 14.98 -10.05
N SER A 55 -10.92 14.23 -8.96
CA SER A 55 -10.83 14.78 -7.61
C SER A 55 -9.68 15.76 -7.43
N ILE A 56 -8.50 15.47 -8.02
CA ILE A 56 -7.33 16.36 -8.02
C ILE A 56 -7.63 17.63 -8.82
N SER A 57 -8.13 17.51 -10.05
CA SER A 57 -8.42 18.64 -10.94
C SER A 57 -9.50 19.57 -10.37
N ASN A 58 -10.47 19.02 -9.63
CA ASN A 58 -11.49 19.80 -8.94
C ASN A 58 -11.02 20.41 -7.62
N SER A 59 -9.71 20.35 -7.31
CA SER A 59 -9.10 20.97 -6.14
C SER A 59 -9.79 20.62 -4.82
N GLN A 60 -10.25 19.37 -4.69
CA GLN A 60 -10.78 18.87 -3.42
C GLN A 60 -9.68 18.88 -2.35
N ASN A 61 -10.09 18.94 -1.07
CA ASN A 61 -9.13 18.84 0.02
C ASN A 61 -8.38 17.50 -0.05
N ARG A 62 -7.06 17.51 0.21
CA ARG A 62 -6.20 16.32 0.27
C ARG A 62 -6.86 15.12 0.95
N ASP A 63 -7.33 15.31 2.18
CA ASP A 63 -7.84 14.21 3.00
C ASP A 63 -9.14 13.65 2.40
N THR A 64 -9.95 14.50 1.76
CA THR A 64 -11.12 14.09 0.97
C THR A 64 -10.72 13.30 -0.28
N ILE A 65 -9.70 13.75 -1.02
CA ILE A 65 -9.22 13.03 -2.22
C ILE A 65 -8.75 11.63 -1.85
N LEU A 66 -7.91 11.53 -0.82
CA LEU A 66 -7.41 10.25 -0.32
C LEU A 66 -8.56 9.36 0.14
N TYR A 67 -9.47 9.90 0.97
CA TYR A 67 -10.60 9.15 1.48
C TYR A 67 -11.47 8.57 0.36
N LEU A 68 -11.91 9.41 -0.58
CA LEU A 68 -12.79 8.98 -1.67
C LEU A 68 -12.11 8.00 -2.61
N THR A 69 -10.84 8.22 -2.93
CA THR A 69 -10.08 7.34 -3.82
C THR A 69 -9.92 5.95 -3.20
N PHE A 70 -9.51 5.89 -1.93
CA PHE A 70 -9.33 4.63 -1.22
C PHE A 70 -10.65 3.90 -0.98
N ALA A 71 -11.72 4.63 -0.64
CA ALA A 71 -13.03 4.03 -0.47
C ALA A 71 -13.57 3.44 -1.79
N LYS A 72 -13.40 4.18 -2.89
CA LYS A 72 -13.79 3.70 -4.22
C LYS A 72 -12.99 2.48 -4.65
N ALA A 73 -11.70 2.43 -4.32
CA ALA A 73 -10.84 1.31 -4.64
C ALA A 73 -11.33 0.01 -3.96
N TYR A 74 -11.62 0.07 -2.67
CA TYR A 74 -12.18 -1.07 -1.94
C TYR A 74 -13.55 -1.50 -2.46
N LYS A 75 -14.42 -0.53 -2.78
CA LYS A 75 -15.69 -0.81 -3.45
C LYS A 75 -15.50 -1.59 -4.76
N ILE A 76 -14.58 -1.15 -5.62
CA ILE A 76 -14.29 -1.82 -6.90
C ILE A 76 -13.74 -3.23 -6.66
N LEU A 77 -12.82 -3.40 -5.71
CA LEU A 77 -12.27 -4.71 -5.35
C LEU A 77 -13.36 -5.68 -4.87
N ARG A 78 -14.34 -5.17 -4.11
CA ARG A 78 -15.51 -5.95 -3.68
C ARG A 78 -16.43 -6.30 -4.84
N GLU A 79 -16.78 -5.33 -5.68
CA GLU A 79 -17.67 -5.53 -6.84
C GLU A 79 -17.09 -6.47 -7.90
N THR A 80 -15.76 -6.51 -8.02
CA THR A 80 -15.03 -7.41 -8.92
C THR A 80 -14.76 -8.80 -8.32
N GLY A 81 -15.05 -9.00 -7.03
CA GLY A 81 -14.83 -10.26 -6.32
C GLY A 81 -13.36 -10.57 -5.99
N ILE A 82 -12.45 -9.62 -6.19
CA ILE A 82 -11.04 -9.76 -5.79
C ILE A 82 -10.92 -9.73 -4.27
N ARG A 83 -11.74 -8.91 -3.59
CA ARG A 83 -11.78 -8.81 -2.14
C ARG A 83 -13.17 -9.13 -1.62
N PHE A 84 -13.26 -9.99 -0.60
CA PHE A 84 -14.51 -10.25 0.09
C PHE A 84 -14.77 -9.18 1.16
N GLY A 85 -16.00 -8.72 1.26
CA GLY A 85 -16.40 -7.69 2.21
C GLY A 85 -17.84 -7.25 2.02
N THR A 86 -18.26 -6.27 2.82
CA THR A 86 -19.57 -5.63 2.73
C THR A 86 -19.42 -4.16 2.35
N ILE A 87 -20.52 -3.46 2.09
CA ILE A 87 -20.49 -2.02 1.77
C ILE A 87 -19.85 -1.22 2.92
N GLU A 88 -20.04 -1.66 4.16
CA GLU A 88 -19.46 -1.04 5.35
C GLU A 88 -17.93 -1.13 5.36
N THR A 89 -17.37 -2.21 4.79
CA THR A 89 -15.91 -2.39 4.69
C THR A 89 -15.27 -1.57 3.58
N ASP A 90 -16.06 -0.93 2.69
CA ASP A 90 -15.51 -0.13 1.59
C ASP A 90 -14.64 1.03 2.10
N THR A 91 -14.81 1.47 3.35
CA THR A 91 -14.06 2.60 3.94
C THR A 91 -12.91 2.17 4.86
N GLU A 92 -12.66 0.87 5.02
CA GLU A 92 -11.70 0.39 6.02
C GLU A 92 -10.28 0.92 5.77
N PHE A 93 -9.80 0.85 4.53
CA PHE A 93 -8.48 1.34 4.18
C PHE A 93 -8.36 2.85 4.23
N SER A 94 -9.39 3.57 3.78
CA SER A 94 -9.40 5.03 3.88
C SER A 94 -9.34 5.48 5.34
N ASN A 95 -10.07 4.81 6.23
CA ASN A 95 -10.05 5.10 7.67
C ASN A 95 -8.69 4.83 8.31
N ARG A 96 -8.01 3.74 7.92
CA ARG A 96 -6.63 3.46 8.33
C ARG A 96 -5.67 4.55 7.85
N VAL A 97 -5.75 4.97 6.59
CA VAL A 97 -4.93 6.09 6.11
C VAL A 97 -5.25 7.39 6.85
N GLN A 98 -6.51 7.63 7.22
CA GLN A 98 -6.89 8.80 8.01
C GLN A 98 -6.31 8.80 9.43
N SER A 99 -6.01 7.63 10.01
CA SER A 99 -5.36 7.56 11.33
C SER A 99 -3.86 7.85 11.29
N LEU A 100 -3.23 7.93 10.12
CA LEU A 100 -1.85 8.39 9.98
C LEU A 100 -1.71 9.85 10.41
N SER A 101 -0.48 10.29 10.70
CA SER A 101 -0.21 11.70 10.99
C SER A 101 -0.55 12.59 9.78
N ALA A 102 -0.85 13.87 10.03
CA ALA A 102 -1.11 14.83 8.95
C ALA A 102 0.07 14.96 7.98
N GLN A 103 1.30 14.79 8.49
CA GLN A 103 2.52 14.80 7.68
C GLN A 103 2.61 13.57 6.77
N ASP A 104 2.29 12.39 7.28
CA ASP A 104 2.32 11.17 6.46
C ASP A 104 1.25 11.18 5.38
N ARG A 105 0.04 11.67 5.69
CA ARG A 105 -1.00 11.89 4.67
C ARG A 105 -0.57 12.91 3.62
N GLN A 106 0.13 13.97 4.03
CA GLN A 106 0.74 14.91 3.10
C GLN A 106 1.74 14.22 2.17
N VAL A 107 2.61 13.36 2.72
CA VAL A 107 3.60 12.60 1.93
C VAL A 107 2.93 11.67 0.92
N VAL A 108 1.86 10.96 1.29
CA VAL A 108 1.08 10.14 0.33
C VAL A 108 0.56 11.01 -0.81
N PHE A 109 -0.04 12.16 -0.47
CA PHE A 109 -0.63 13.04 -1.46
C PHE A 109 0.42 13.67 -2.39
N ASP A 110 1.51 14.20 -1.86
CA ASP A 110 2.57 14.80 -2.67
C ASP A 110 3.20 13.78 -3.61
N SER A 111 3.32 12.52 -3.16
CA SER A 111 3.82 11.42 -3.99
C SER A 111 2.90 11.17 -5.19
N VAL A 112 1.58 11.13 -4.98
CA VAL A 112 0.63 10.91 -6.09
C VAL A 112 0.54 12.12 -7.00
N ILE A 113 0.55 13.35 -6.46
CA ILE A 113 0.56 14.58 -7.27
C ILE A 113 1.81 14.62 -8.15
N SER A 114 2.98 14.38 -7.57
CA SER A 114 4.23 14.28 -8.33
C SER A 114 4.16 13.20 -9.41
N ALA A 115 3.59 12.04 -9.10
CA ALA A 115 3.41 10.97 -10.08
C ALA A 115 2.48 11.39 -11.23
N THR A 116 1.36 12.07 -10.94
CA THR A 116 0.42 12.52 -11.97
C THR A 116 1.02 13.52 -12.95
N PHE A 117 2.01 14.32 -12.54
CA PHE A 117 2.68 15.28 -13.42
C PHE A 117 3.89 14.70 -14.16
N ASN A 118 4.53 13.65 -13.61
CA ASN A 118 5.82 13.16 -14.11
C ASN A 118 5.79 11.73 -14.67
N GLN A 119 4.68 11.00 -14.51
CA GLN A 119 4.55 9.60 -14.95
C GLN A 119 3.48 9.49 -16.03
N ASN A 120 3.76 8.67 -17.05
CA ASN A 120 2.85 8.49 -18.19
C ASN A 120 1.90 7.28 -18.05
N SER A 121 2.10 6.44 -17.03
CA SER A 121 1.31 5.22 -16.86
C SER A 121 0.37 5.30 -15.67
N ARG A 122 -0.91 5.04 -15.94
CA ARG A 122 -1.97 4.86 -14.95
C ARG A 122 -1.58 3.87 -13.86
N ASP A 123 -1.07 2.71 -14.26
CA ASP A 123 -0.71 1.63 -13.34
C ASP A 123 0.44 2.06 -12.42
N THR A 124 1.38 2.87 -12.91
CA THR A 124 2.44 3.45 -12.09
C THR A 124 1.90 4.44 -11.06
N ILE A 125 0.96 5.30 -11.45
CA ILE A 125 0.35 6.28 -10.54
C ILE A 125 -0.44 5.57 -9.44
N LEU A 126 -1.27 4.58 -9.82
CA LEU A 126 -2.00 3.76 -8.85
C LEU A 126 -1.05 2.98 -7.94
N HIS A 127 -0.01 2.36 -8.50
CA HIS A 127 1.03 1.69 -7.70
C HIS A 127 1.61 2.64 -6.64
N ILE A 128 2.08 3.83 -7.05
CA ILE A 128 2.71 4.78 -6.13
C ILE A 128 1.74 5.18 -5.02
N LEU A 129 0.48 5.46 -5.35
CA LEU A 129 -0.54 5.85 -4.38
C LEU A 129 -0.76 4.76 -3.32
N PHE A 130 -1.06 3.53 -3.74
CA PHE A 130 -1.37 2.43 -2.82
C PHE A 130 -0.14 1.96 -2.07
N TRP A 131 1.00 1.80 -2.76
CA TRP A 131 2.25 1.38 -2.15
C TRP A 131 2.70 2.34 -1.07
N LYS A 132 2.62 3.65 -1.33
CA LYS A 132 3.05 4.66 -0.37
C LYS A 132 2.14 4.69 0.86
N ALA A 133 0.83 4.53 0.67
CA ALA A 133 -0.13 4.44 1.76
C ALA A 133 0.08 3.20 2.63
N GLU A 134 0.21 2.01 2.02
CA GLU A 134 0.47 0.76 2.75
C GLU A 134 1.79 0.82 3.51
N LYS A 135 2.87 1.29 2.86
CA LYS A 135 4.17 1.43 3.49
C LYS A 135 4.13 2.29 4.76
N LEU A 136 3.46 3.44 4.70
CA LEU A 136 3.36 4.34 5.86
C LEU A 136 2.47 3.75 6.97
N LEU A 137 1.44 2.97 6.63
CA LEU A 137 0.64 2.25 7.61
C LEU A 137 1.46 1.18 8.36
N THR A 138 2.30 0.44 7.65
CA THR A 138 3.21 -0.54 8.26
C THR A 138 4.25 0.15 9.15
N GLU A 139 4.88 1.23 8.66
CA GLU A 139 5.88 1.98 9.42
C GLU A 139 5.28 2.63 10.68
N SER A 140 4.05 3.15 10.62
CA SER A 140 3.36 3.76 11.76
C SER A 140 2.85 2.75 12.81
N SER A 141 2.80 1.45 12.49
CA SER A 141 2.33 0.40 13.39
C SER A 141 3.46 -0.26 14.19
N ARG A 142 4.71 0.16 13.95
CA ARG A 142 5.93 -0.28 14.64
C ARG A 142 6.37 0.72 15.69
#